data_AF-A0A7W1JAP1-F1
#
_entry.id   AF-A0A7W1JAP1-F1
#
_cell.length_a   1.000
_cell.length_b   1.000
_cell.length_c   1.000
_cell.angle_alpha   90.00
_cell.angle_beta   90.00
_cell.angle_gamma   90.00
#
_symmetry.space_group_name_H-M   'P 1'
#
loop_
_entity.id
_entity.type
_entity.pdbx_description
1 polymer ?
#
loop_
_entity_poly.entity_id
_entity_poly.type
_entity_poly.pdbx_seq_one_letter_code
_entity_poly.pdbx_strand_id
1 'polypeptide(L)' 'MPALVLADLDQRPELRPAAAAVFAACPPGHDHQVCGIPERMGMEPRPEDLSECLGVLLALSGIRVVGALGLCPYSAQQ' A
#
# COMPACT_ATOMS: atom_id res chain seq x y z
N MET A 1 3.75 20.41 13.58
CA MET A 1 3.38 19.10 13.00
C MET A 1 4.65 18.27 12.89
N PRO A 2 4.62 16.95 13.14
CA PRO A 2 5.80 16.11 12.90
C PRO A 2 6.25 16.26 11.45
N ALA A 3 7.57 16.22 11.21
CA ALA A 3 8.09 16.19 9.85
C ALA A 3 7.60 14.93 9.12
N LEU A 4 7.17 15.08 7.87
CA LEU A 4 6.83 13.94 7.02
C LEU A 4 8.11 13.26 6.55
N VAL A 5 8.17 11.95 6.69
CA VAL A 5 9.27 11.13 6.18
C VAL A 5 8.74 10.00 5.32
N LEU A 6 9.53 9.60 4.33
CA LEU A 6 9.26 8.41 3.53
C LEU A 6 10.01 7.22 4.13
N ALA A 7 9.33 6.08 4.18
CA ALA A 7 9.91 4.81 4.59
C ALA A 7 9.56 3.72 3.58
N ASP A 8 10.50 2.82 3.35
CA ASP A 8 10.26 1.57 2.64
C ASP A 8 9.60 0.57 3.60
N LEU A 9 8.49 -0.03 3.18
CA LEU A 9 7.78 -1.04 3.97
C LEU A 9 8.65 -2.27 4.25
N ASP A 10 9.57 -2.63 3.36
CA ASP A 10 10.46 -3.79 3.56
C ASP A 10 11.46 -3.55 4.70
N GLN A 11 11.78 -2.28 4.99
CA GLN A 11 12.61 -1.90 6.14
C GLN A 11 11.80 -1.83 7.44
N ARG A 12 10.46 -1.80 7.35
CA ARG A 12 9.52 -1.59 8.47
C ARG A 12 8.33 -2.56 8.38
N PRO A 13 8.56 -3.88 8.32
CA PRO A 13 7.51 -4.88 8.04
C PRO A 13 6.38 -4.88 9.09
N GLU A 14 6.65 -4.38 10.30
CA GLU A 14 5.64 -4.20 11.35
C GLU A 14 4.52 -3.22 10.97
N LEU A 15 4.75 -2.37 9.95
CA LEU A 15 3.78 -1.37 9.48
C LEU A 15 2.79 -1.91 8.42
N ARG A 16 2.91 -3.17 8.00
CA ARG A 16 2.02 -3.79 7.01
C ARG A 16 0.52 -3.66 7.34
N PRO A 17 0.06 -3.91 8.57
CA PRO A 17 -1.36 -3.74 8.91
C PRO A 17 -1.83 -2.29 8.76
N ALA A 18 -0.98 -1.32 9.11
CA ALA A 18 -1.31 0.09 9.00
C ALA A 18 -1.35 0.56 7.54
N ALA A 19 -0.43 0.07 6.70
CA ALA A 19 -0.44 0.32 5.26
C ALA A 19 -1.71 -0.24 4.59
N ALA A 20 -2.09 -1.49 4.91
CA ALA A 20 -3.31 -2.10 4.40
C ALA A 20 -4.57 -1.30 4.81
N ALA A 21 -4.63 -0.84 6.07
CA ALA A 21 -5.73 0.00 6.55
C ALA A 21 -5.82 1.35 5.82
N VAL A 22 -4.68 1.95 5.43
CA VAL A 22 -4.68 3.17 4.61
C VAL A 22 -5.29 2.90 3.24
N PHE A 23 -4.90 1.81 2.59
CA PHE A 23 -5.50 1.45 1.30
C PHE A 23 -7.00 1.14 1.41
N ALA A 24 -7.42 0.38 2.43
CA ALA A 24 -8.82 0.04 2.65
C ALA A 24 -9.71 1.28 2.91
N ALA A 25 -9.13 2.36 3.44
CA ALA A 25 -9.83 3.63 3.64
C ALA A 25 -10.03 4.44 2.34
N CYS A 26 -9.31 4.11 1.26
CA CYS A 26 -9.51 4.74 -0.03
C CYS A 26 -10.72 4.11 -0.74
N PRO A 27 -11.61 4.89 -1.39
CA PRO A 27 -12.69 4.30 -2.18
C PRO A 27 -12.12 3.47 -3.35
N PRO A 28 -12.81 2.42 -3.82
CA PRO A 28 -12.46 1.74 -5.06
C PRO A 28 -12.46 2.72 -6.23
N GLY A 29 -11.37 2.81 -7.00
CA GLY A 29 -11.19 3.81 -8.05
C GLY A 29 -9.75 3.90 -8.55
N HIS A 30 -9.44 4.95 -9.33
CA HIS A 30 -8.12 5.19 -9.94
C HIS A 30 -6.95 5.16 -8.93
N ASP A 31 -7.23 5.43 -7.66
CA ASP A 31 -6.27 5.48 -6.55
C ASP A 31 -6.13 4.14 -5.78
N HIS A 32 -6.89 3.12 -6.18
CA HIS A 32 -6.96 1.79 -5.56
C HIS A 32 -6.26 0.72 -6.42
N GLN A 33 -5.07 1.04 -6.95
CA GLN A 33 -4.17 0.03 -7.52
C GLN A 33 -3.43 -0.69 -6.40
N VAL A 34 -4.17 -1.40 -5.55
CA VAL A 34 -3.51 -2.37 -4.69
C VAL A 34 -3.33 -3.63 -5.52
N CYS A 35 -2.06 -3.82 -5.87
CA CYS A 35 -1.40 -5.05 -6.31
C CYS A 35 -1.24 -5.30 -7.80
N GLY A 36 -1.91 -4.58 -8.72
CA GLY A 36 -1.82 -4.94 -10.15
C GLY A 36 -2.23 -6.40 -10.43
N ILE A 37 -2.89 -7.04 -9.45
CA ILE A 37 -3.46 -8.39 -9.49
C ILE A 37 -4.92 -8.21 -9.89
N PRO A 38 -5.29 -8.50 -11.15
CA PRO A 38 -6.65 -8.30 -11.63
C PRO A 38 -7.71 -8.96 -10.75
N GLU A 39 -7.41 -10.12 -10.16
CA GLU A 39 -8.32 -10.92 -9.33
C GLU A 39 -8.61 -10.27 -7.96
N ARG A 40 -7.74 -9.37 -7.49
CA ARG A 40 -7.90 -8.65 -6.22
C ARG A 40 -8.42 -7.22 -6.42
N MET A 41 -8.51 -6.74 -7.66
CA MET A 41 -8.97 -5.38 -7.96
C MET A 41 -10.41 -5.15 -7.44
N GLY A 42 -10.59 -4.04 -6.71
CA GLY A 42 -11.88 -3.68 -6.12
C GLY A 42 -12.26 -4.47 -4.86
N MET A 43 -11.42 -5.41 -4.41
CA MET A 43 -11.58 -6.08 -3.12
C MET A 43 -10.91 -5.28 -2.00
N GLU A 44 -11.28 -5.57 -0.75
CA GLU A 44 -10.59 -4.99 0.41
C GLU A 44 -9.13 -5.48 0.47
N PRO A 45 -8.16 -4.54 0.55
CA PRO A 45 -6.74 -4.84 0.71
C PRO A 45 -6.45 -5.53 2.02
N ARG A 46 -5.57 -6.52 1.98
CA ARG A 46 -5.07 -7.26 3.13
C ARG A 46 -3.55 -7.10 3.25
N PRO A 47 -2.98 -7.25 4.46
CA PRO A 47 -1.54 -7.13 4.66
C PRO A 47 -0.71 -8.09 3.78
N GLU A 48 -1.25 -9.28 3.48
CA GLU A 48 -0.60 -10.26 2.61
C GLU A 48 -0.48 -9.78 1.16
N ASP A 49 -1.45 -9.02 0.65
CA ASP A 49 -1.45 -8.54 -0.74
C ASP A 49 -0.27 -7.59 -1.01
N LEU A 50 0.20 -6.88 0.02
CA LEU A 50 1.35 -5.99 -0.09
C LEU A 50 2.65 -6.75 -0.43
N SER A 51 2.70 -8.06 -0.19
CA SER A 51 3.86 -8.90 -0.55
C SER A 51 3.97 -9.15 -2.05
N GLU A 52 2.87 -8.94 -2.79
CA GLU A 52 2.81 -9.09 -4.24
C GLU A 52 3.19 -7.79 -4.97
N CYS A 53 3.32 -6.69 -4.22
CA CYS A 53 3.88 -5.45 -4.74
C CYS A 53 5.40 -5.62 -4.94
N LEU A 54 5.95 -4.99 -5.98
CA LEU A 54 7.40 -4.84 -6.19
C LEU A 54 8.06 -3.98 -5.09
N GLY A 55 7.27 -3.16 -4.40
CA GLY A 55 7.68 -2.37 -3.26
C GLY A 55 6.53 -1.51 -2.76
N VAL A 56 6.59 -1.07 -1.50
CA VAL A 56 5.59 -0.17 -0.92
C VAL A 56 6.29 0.98 -0.19
N LEU A 57 6.00 2.21 -0.61
CA LEU A 57 6.46 3.42 0.04
C LEU A 57 5.41 3.92 1.02
N LEU A 58 5.83 4.27 2.23
CA LEU A 58 4.98 4.81 3.29
C LEU A 58 5.30 6.29 3.50
N ALA A 59 4.26 7.10 3.66
CA ALA A 59 4.38 8.43 4.25
C ALA A 59 4.11 8.32 5.76
N LEU A 60 5.08 8.74 6.57
CA LEU A 60 4.99 8.71 8.03
C LEU A 60 4.94 10.13 8.61
N SER A 61 4.07 10.31 9.61
CA SER A 61 4.08 11.47 10.52
C SER A 61 4.46 10.98 11.91
N GLY A 62 5.75 11.06 12.25
CA GLY A 62 6.31 10.34 13.39
C GLY A 62 6.28 8.82 13.16
N ILE A 63 5.57 8.08 14.00
CA ILE A 63 5.39 6.61 13.85
C ILE A 63 4.10 6.24 13.10
N ARG A 64 3.25 7.21 12.79
CA ARG A 64 1.94 6.96 12.18
C ARG A 64 2.06 6.92 10.66
N VAL A 65 1.54 5.86 10.05
CA VAL A 65 1.32 5.80 8.59
C VAL A 65 0.17 6.74 8.23
N VAL A 66 0.43 7.69 7.33
CA VAL A 66 -0.54 8.68 6.85
C VAL A 66 -0.79 8.60 5.33
N GLY A 67 0.00 7.79 4.64
CA GLY A 67 -0.15 7.49 3.21
C GLY A 67 0.66 6.25 2.84
N ALA A 68 0.25 5.57 1.77
CA ALA A 68 0.97 4.42 1.23
C ALA A 68 0.87 4.44 -0.32
N LEU A 69 1.93 4.01 -0.99
CA LEU A 69 2.01 3.85 -2.43
C LEU A 69 2.61 2.48 -2.74
N GLY A 70 1.82 1.59 -3.33
CA GLY A 70 2.28 0.29 -3.81
C GLY A 70 2.77 0.37 -5.25
N LEU A 71 3.96 -0.17 -5.52
CA LEU A 71 4.48 -0.40 -6.86
C LEU A 71 4.09 -1.82 -7.27
N CYS A 72 3.22 -1.95 -8.26
CA CYS A 72 2.67 -3.25 -8.64
C CYS A 72 3.20 -3.69 -10.00
N PRO A 73 3.47 -4.99 -10.21
CA PRO A 73 3.75 -5.48 -11.55
C PRO A 73 2.50 -5.26 -12.42
N TYR A 74 2.69 -4.80 -13.65
CA TYR A 74 1.62 -4.85 -14.64
C TYR A 74 1.31 -6.30 -14.97
N SER A 75 0.05 -6.71 -14.88
CA SER A 75 -0.35 -8.02 -15.38
C SER A 75 -0.23 -8.03 -16.90
N ALA A 76 0.23 -9.13 -17.49
CA ALA A 76 0.28 -9.28 -18.94
C ALA A 76 -1.12 -9.32 -19.60
N GLN A 77 -2.20 -9.36 -18.80
CA GLN A 77 -3.59 -9.43 -19.23
C GLN A 77 -4.32 -8.07 -19.17
N GLN A 78 -3.62 -6.97 -18.84
CA GLN A 78 -4.17 -5.62 -18.85
C GLN A 78 -4.16 -4.96 -20.23
#